data_AF-K1KLP3-F1
#
_entry.id   AF-K1KLP3-F1
#
_cell.length_a   1.000
_cell.length_b   1.000
_cell.length_c   1.000
_cell.angle_alpha   90.00
_cell.angle_beta   90.00
_cell.angle_gamma   90.00
#
_symmetry.space_group_name_H-M   'P 1'
#
loop_
_entity.id
_entity.type
_entity.pdbx_description
1 polymer ?
#
loop_
_entity_poly.entity_id
_entity_poly.type
_entity_poly.pdbx_seq_one_letter_code
_entity_poly.pdbx_strand_id
1 'polypeptide(L)' 'MKIIKIILALAAMGISAYGLITKDFSYGPVSSLLLGIFFALIAIEEFKTKGKNSWAMFFMPVSLIIIVMALFSF' A
#
# COMPACT_ATOMS: atom_id res chain seq x y z
N MET A 1 -10.93 4.51 -9.97
CA MET A 1 -9.82 4.02 -9.10
C MET A 1 -8.43 4.58 -9.45
N LYS A 2 -8.15 4.98 -10.70
CA LYS A 2 -6.82 5.50 -11.09
C LYS A 2 -6.33 6.72 -10.28
N ILE A 3 -7.18 7.73 -10.08
CA ILE A 3 -6.83 8.96 -9.35
C ILE A 3 -6.52 8.68 -7.87
N ILE A 4 -7.33 7.84 -7.20
CA ILE A 4 -7.12 7.46 -5.80
C ILE A 4 -5.78 6.72 -5.63
N LYS A 5 -5.44 5.83 -6.57
CA LYS A 5 -4.14 5.13 -6.59
C LYS A 5 -2.96 6.10 -6.75
N ILE A 6 -3.10 7.11 -7.61
CA ILE A 6 -2.06 8.13 -7.80
C ILE A 6 -1.86 8.95 -6.52
N ILE A 7 -2.95 9.38 -5.88
CA ILE A 7 -2.89 10.15 -4.62
C ILE A 7 -2.28 9.30 -3.50
N LEU A 8 -2.66 8.03 -3.37
CA LEU A 8 -2.08 7.10 -2.40
C LEU A 8 -0.58 6.87 -2.63
N ALA A 9 -0.17 6.68 -3.89
CA ALA A 9 1.24 6.50 -4.24
C ALA A 9 2.06 7.77 -3.93
N LEU A 10 1.54 8.95 -4.27
CA LEU A 10 2.17 10.24 -3.96
C LEU A 10 2.27 10.48 -2.45
N ALA A 11 1.23 10.16 -1.68
CA ALA A 11 1.23 10.29 -0.24
C ALA A 11 2.25 9.34 0.42
N ALA A 12 2.29 8.07 -0.01
CA ALA A 12 3.26 7.10 0.48
C ALA A 12 4.70 7.53 0.15
N MET A 13 4.96 7.94 -1.10
CA MET A 13 6.27 8.46 -1.51
C MET A 13 6.66 9.71 -0.72
N GLY A 14 5.73 10.64 -0.50
CA GLY A 14 5.98 11.86 0.26
C GLY A 14 6.37 11.58 1.71
N ILE A 15 5.67 10.67 2.39
CA ILE A 15 5.99 10.27 3.77
C ILE A 15 7.32 9.53 3.84
N SER A 16 7.60 8.63 2.88
CA SER A 16 8.89 7.93 2.82
C SER A 16 10.05 8.89 2.54
N ALA A 17 9.86 9.86 1.63
CA ALA A 17 10.86 10.88 1.35
C ALA A 17 11.08 11.80 2.55
N TYR A 18 10.02 12.18 3.26
CA TYR A 18 10.11 12.93 4.50
C TYR A 18 10.97 12.17 5.52
N GLY A 19 10.66 10.91 5.80
CA GLY A 19 11.43 10.12 6.76
C GLY A 19 12.89 9.90 6.37
N LEU A 20 13.20 9.81 5.07
CA LEU A 20 14.59 9.76 4.59
C LEU A 20 15.33 11.09 4.80
N ILE A 21 14.66 12.23 4.59
CA ILE A 21 15.25 13.56 4.74
C ILE A 21 15.46 13.90 6.22
N THR A 22 14.45 13.68 7.04
CA THR A 22 14.48 14.01 8.48
C THR A 22 15.19 12.94 9.31
N LYS A 23 15.49 11.78 8.72
CA LYS A 23 15.97 10.56 9.41
C LYS A 23 15.02 10.09 10.52
N ASP A 24 13.77 10.55 10.49
CA ASP A 24 12.73 10.20 11.44
C ASP A 24 11.71 9.28 10.78
N PHE A 25 11.68 8.02 11.22
CA PHE A 25 10.81 6.98 10.69
C PHE A 25 9.54 6.78 11.53
N SER A 26 9.19 7.70 12.42
CA SER A 26 7.95 7.62 13.22
C SER A 26 6.68 7.53 12.35
N TYR A 27 6.72 8.03 11.11
CA TYR A 27 5.62 7.90 10.14
C TYR A 27 5.75 6.68 9.22
N GLY A 28 6.74 5.81 9.45
CA GLY A 28 6.93 4.55 8.72
C GLY A 28 5.69 3.65 8.72
N PRO A 29 5.01 3.43 9.86
CA PRO A 29 3.76 2.69 9.92
C PRO A 29 2.66 3.30 9.04
N VAL A 30 2.57 4.63 8.97
CA VAL A 30 1.60 5.35 8.13
C VAL A 30 1.89 5.12 6.64
N SER A 31 3.15 5.22 6.22
CA SER A 31 3.55 4.91 4.83
C SER A 31 3.26 3.45 4.44
N SER A 32 3.47 2.53 5.39
CA SER A 32 3.22 1.10 5.20
C SER A 32 1.72 0.80 5.09
N LEU A 33 0.88 1.44 5.91
CA LEU A 33 -0.58 1.37 5.77
C LEU A 33 -1.05 1.84 4.39
N LEU A 34 -0.55 2.99 3.92
CA LEU A 34 -0.90 3.55 2.62
C LEU A 34 -0.50 2.59 1.48
N LEU A 35 0.67 1.96 1.57
CA LEU A 35 1.12 0.94 0.62
C LEU A 35 0.25 -0.33 0.67
N GLY A 36 -0.12 -0.79 1.87
CA GLY A 36 -1.02 -1.92 2.04
C GLY A 36 -2.38 -1.70 1.37
N ILE A 37 -2.99 -0.53 1.61
CA ILE A 37 -4.25 -0.13 0.96
C ILE A 37 -4.08 -0.04 -0.57
N PHE A 38 -2.95 0.49 -1.04
CA PHE A 38 -2.64 0.57 -2.47
C PHE A 38 -2.56 -0.82 -3.13
N PHE A 39 -1.87 -1.78 -2.50
CA PHE A 39 -1.82 -3.17 -2.97
C PHE A 39 -3.19 -3.84 -2.95
N ALA A 40 -4.03 -3.57 -1.95
CA ALA A 40 -5.39 -4.08 -1.91
C ALA A 40 -6.23 -3.57 -3.09
N LEU A 41 -6.10 -2.28 -3.43
CA LEU A 41 -6.78 -1.69 -4.58
C LEU A 41 -6.30 -2.28 -5.91
N ILE A 42 -5.00 -2.54 -6.06
CA ILE A 42 -4.45 -3.23 -7.23
C ILE A 42 -5.03 -4.63 -7.32
N ALA A 43 -5.01 -5.41 -6.23
CA ALA A 43 -5.55 -6.76 -6.20
C ALA A 43 -7.02 -6.81 -6.63
N ILE A 44 -7.86 -5.91 -6.12
CA ILE A 44 -9.28 -5.83 -6.47
C ILE A 44 -9.46 -5.50 -7.96
N GLU A 45 -8.70 -4.55 -8.50
CA GLU A 45 -8.81 -4.14 -9.89
C GLU A 45 -8.30 -5.24 -10.84
N GLU A 46 -7.22 -5.93 -10.47
CA GLU A 46 -6.66 -7.02 -11.25
C GLU A 46 -7.53 -8.28 -11.19
N PHE A 47 -8.20 -8.53 -10.07
CA PHE A 47 -9.19 -9.59 -9.95
C PHE A 47 -10.42 -9.32 -10.84
N LYS A 48 -10.89 -8.06 -10.87
CA LYS A 48 -11.99 -7.65 -11.75
C LYS A 48 -11.63 -7.74 -13.23
N THR A 49 -10.37 -7.48 -13.59
CA THR A 49 -9.94 -7.41 -15.01
C THR A 49 -9.54 -8.77 -15.57
N LYS A 50 -8.85 -9.61 -14.78
CA LYS A 50 -8.25 -10.88 -15.24
C LYS A 50 -8.81 -12.12 -14.53
N GLY A 51 -9.71 -11.96 -13.57
CA GLY A 51 -10.33 -13.08 -12.86
C GLY A 51 -9.35 -13.89 -12.02
N LYS A 52 -9.56 -15.21 -11.97
CA LYS A 52 -8.85 -16.16 -11.08
C LYS A 52 -7.37 -16.38 -11.43
N ASN A 53 -6.95 -16.14 -12.67
CA ASN A 53 -5.56 -16.32 -13.12
C ASN A 53 -4.73 -15.02 -13.03
N SER A 54 -5.09 -14.18 -12.07
CA SER A 54 -4.56 -12.82 -11.93
C SER A 54 -3.56 -12.74 -10.78
N TRP A 55 -2.62 -11.81 -10.88
CA TRP A 55 -1.68 -11.51 -9.79
C TRP A 55 -2.39 -10.98 -8.54
N ALA A 56 -3.69 -10.65 -8.65
CA ALA A 56 -4.58 -10.40 -7.53
C ALA A 56 -4.49 -11.47 -6.43
N MET A 57 -4.34 -12.75 -6.79
CA MET A 57 -4.25 -13.83 -5.79
C MET A 57 -3.00 -13.70 -4.91
N PHE A 58 -1.94 -13.07 -5.43
CA PHE A 58 -0.72 -12.77 -4.68
C PHE A 58 -0.80 -11.40 -3.98
N PHE A 59 -1.29 -10.35 -4.67
CA PHE A 59 -1.37 -9.01 -4.10
C PHE A 59 -2.35 -8.90 -2.93
N MET A 60 -3.41 -9.70 -2.91
CA MET A 60 -4.41 -9.68 -1.84
C MET A 60 -3.84 -10.10 -0.47
N PRO A 61 -3.22 -11.28 -0.29
CA PRO A 61 -2.60 -11.65 0.98
C PRO A 61 -1.43 -10.74 1.35
N VAL A 62 -0.64 -10.27 0.38
CA VAL A 62 0.45 -9.31 0.63
C VAL A 62 -0.10 -8.01 1.22
N SER A 63 -1.18 -7.47 0.67
CA SER A 63 -1.82 -6.26 1.20
C SER A 63 -2.28 -6.42 2.65
N LEU A 64 -2.86 -7.58 2.98
CA LEU A 64 -3.31 -7.91 4.34
C LEU A 64 -2.14 -7.96 5.32
N ILE A 65 -1.04 -8.63 4.94
CA ILE A 65 0.16 -8.72 5.79
C ILE A 65 0.71 -7.32 6.07
N ILE A 66 0.85 -6.48 5.04
CA ILE A 66 1.37 -5.12 5.17
C ILE A 66 0.47 -4.28 6.08
N ILE A 67 -0.85 -4.37 5.94
CA ILE A 67 -1.81 -3.64 6.78
C ILE A 67 -1.69 -4.10 8.25
N VAL A 68 -1.66 -5.41 8.49
CA VAL A 68 -1.53 -5.96 9.84
C VAL A 68 -0.21 -5.54 10.47
N MET A 69 0.91 -5.71 9.78
CA MET A 69 2.22 -5.28 10.26
C MET A 69 2.24 -3.79 10.60
N ALA A 70 1.65 -2.96 9.75
CA ALA A 70 1.60 -1.52 9.99
C ALA A 70 0.75 -1.18 11.22
N LEU A 71 -0.39 -1.85 11.44
CA LEU A 71 -1.22 -1.68 12.65
C LEU A 71 -0.49 -2.07 13.94
N PHE A 72 0.34 -3.12 13.91
CA PHE A 72 1.15 -3.54 15.05
C PHE A 72 2.42 -2.69 15.26
N SER A 73 2.77 -1.82 14.31
CA SER A 73 3.94 -0.95 14.39
C SER A 73 3.62 0.47 14.86
N PHE A 74 2.35 0.76 15.18
CA PHE A 74 1.92 2.01 15.83
C PHE A 74 2.20 2.01 17.33
#